data_AF-A0A0A1T4D0-F1
#
_entry.id   AF-A0A0A1T4D0-F1
#
_cell.length_a   1.000
_cell.length_b   1.000
_cell.length_c   1.000
_cell.angle_alpha   90.00
_cell.angle_beta   90.00
_cell.angle_gamma   90.00
#
_symmetry.space_group_name_H-M   'P 1'
#
loop_
_entity.id
_entity.type
_entity.pdbx_description
1 polymer ?
#
loop_
_entity_poly.entity_id
_entity_poly.type
_entity_poly.pdbx_seq_one_letter_code
_entity_poly.pdbx_strand_id
1 'polypeptide(L)'
;MSARSSFMKGIKPITRPASAGWTLPIFTSDYNKLLKGFKPRDQDDKWFIETDQPDHYGDTYIHIGRSFELAEHFTLKVRGGSPSATITQITWETVRQNMTEWEAKDEAVLLCKDLTGVDIRKNVPVNQAKHVSSITKESRIIGALLALHAGDSLGATCEFMSHREVATKYPKGLDKIIGGGHFNWTPGHATDDTDLCRAVLLAYSQVTQSTDVAELAGNNCLDWLQGNWPGRKLGSTPIDIGGATAEGLHHYAKTHDYETSGTDRGRIGNGSLMRCLPTGLFASNTRDIIKESKRISRITHRDPRCTISCAVYNQMVSKLVNGISPRDAVKAGLELADELEADQAELDTKHKGERPVSWGKRGEVREAILIGKRLDLPRLAANGPPEDMLRGKCSGMVTETLAVAVAALLDERPLKDVLVDVVRVGKDTDTNAAVAGGLLGARDGEEAVPKEWVRMLQFAGEFRALALLCMLQRKI
;
A
#
# COMPACT_ATOMS: atom_id res chain seq x y z
N MET A 1 -32.67 -26.68 21.69
CA MET A 1 -31.85 -25.55 22.15
C MET A 1 -30.96 -26.05 23.27
N SER A 2 -29.64 -25.82 23.19
CA SER A 2 -28.75 -26.12 24.32
C SER A 2 -29.20 -25.33 25.56
N ALA A 3 -29.03 -25.91 26.75
CA ALA A 3 -29.23 -25.18 27.98
C ALA A 3 -28.03 -24.23 28.18
N ARG A 4 -28.26 -22.92 28.03
CA ARG A 4 -27.25 -21.89 28.29
C ARG A 4 -26.62 -22.09 29.67
N SER A 5 -25.30 -21.93 29.75
CA SER A 5 -24.58 -22.05 31.04
C SER A 5 -25.17 -21.13 32.12
N SER A 6 -24.99 -21.46 33.40
CA SER A 6 -25.51 -20.64 34.50
C SER A 6 -24.96 -19.21 34.52
N PHE A 7 -23.73 -19.02 34.04
CA PHE A 7 -23.09 -17.70 33.87
C PHE A 7 -23.82 -16.84 32.82
N MET A 8 -24.32 -17.47 31.75
CA MET A 8 -25.01 -16.77 30.66
C MET A 8 -26.42 -16.28 31.02
N LYS A 9 -27.02 -16.69 32.16
CA LYS A 9 -28.38 -16.29 32.56
C LYS A 9 -28.51 -14.79 32.86
N GLY A 10 -27.41 -14.10 33.19
CA GLY A 10 -27.37 -12.66 33.43
C GLY A 10 -26.84 -11.83 32.25
N ILE A 11 -26.50 -12.47 31.14
CA ILE A 11 -25.89 -11.83 29.97
C ILE A 11 -26.97 -11.52 28.93
N LYS A 12 -27.01 -10.27 28.46
CA LYS A 12 -27.85 -9.82 27.35
C LYS A 12 -27.44 -10.54 26.07
N PRO A 13 -28.34 -11.29 25.40
CA PRO A 13 -28.03 -11.94 24.14
C PRO A 13 -27.83 -10.91 23.02
N ILE A 14 -27.27 -11.36 21.90
CA ILE A 14 -27.22 -10.57 20.65
C ILE A 14 -28.63 -10.16 20.25
N THR A 15 -28.83 -8.86 20.00
CA THR A 15 -30.13 -8.24 19.72
C THR A 15 -30.40 -8.04 18.22
N ARG A 16 -29.38 -7.71 17.42
CA ARG A 16 -29.47 -7.75 15.95
C ARG A 16 -28.36 -8.60 15.34
N PRO A 17 -28.60 -9.92 15.20
CA PRO A 17 -27.60 -10.84 14.70
C PRO A 17 -27.41 -10.70 13.19
N ALA A 18 -26.16 -10.56 12.75
CA ALA A 18 -25.72 -11.03 11.43
C ALA A 18 -25.03 -12.39 11.60
N SER A 19 -25.03 -13.24 10.56
CA SER A 19 -24.42 -14.56 10.62
C SER A 19 -23.79 -14.95 9.30
N ALA A 20 -22.70 -15.71 9.38
CA ALA A 20 -21.99 -16.21 8.22
C ALA A 20 -21.47 -17.63 8.45
N GLY A 21 -21.49 -18.43 7.39
CA GLY A 21 -20.86 -19.75 7.39
C GLY A 21 -19.34 -19.61 7.61
N TRP A 22 -18.78 -20.50 8.41
CA TRP A 22 -17.35 -20.47 8.70
C TRP A 22 -16.82 -21.86 8.97
N THR A 23 -16.41 -22.57 7.93
CA THR A 23 -15.86 -23.93 8.02
C THR A 23 -14.40 -23.88 8.46
N LEU A 24 -14.15 -23.87 9.77
CA LEU A 24 -12.80 -23.78 10.35
C LEU A 24 -12.51 -24.99 11.24
N PRO A 25 -11.64 -25.94 10.80
CA PRO A 25 -11.25 -27.07 11.62
C PRO A 25 -10.41 -26.60 12.83
N ILE A 26 -10.64 -27.20 14.00
CA ILE A 26 -9.88 -26.95 15.22
C ILE A 26 -9.39 -28.27 15.82
N PHE A 27 -8.13 -28.33 16.25
CA PHE A 27 -7.60 -29.49 16.96
C PHE A 27 -8.38 -29.74 18.24
N THR A 28 -8.56 -31.02 18.59
CA THR A 28 -9.24 -31.42 19.83
C THR A 28 -8.62 -30.76 21.07
N SER A 29 -7.29 -30.56 21.09
CA SER A 29 -6.60 -29.89 22.19
C SER A 29 -7.00 -28.42 22.35
N ASP A 30 -7.29 -27.73 21.25
CA ASP A 30 -7.70 -26.33 21.23
C ASP A 30 -9.17 -26.18 21.51
N TYR A 31 -9.97 -27.06 20.93
CA TYR A 31 -11.38 -27.19 21.27
C TYR A 31 -11.57 -27.38 22.77
N ASN A 32 -10.83 -28.30 23.39
CA ASN A 32 -10.87 -28.53 24.84
C ASN A 32 -10.42 -27.31 25.67
N LYS A 33 -9.59 -26.42 25.12
CA LYS A 33 -9.23 -25.16 25.78
C LYS A 33 -10.36 -24.13 25.65
N LEU A 34 -10.97 -24.01 24.48
CA LEU A 34 -12.14 -23.15 24.26
C LEU A 34 -13.32 -23.56 25.14
N LEU A 35 -13.55 -24.87 25.32
CA LEU A 35 -14.57 -25.39 26.24
C LEU A 35 -14.40 -24.92 27.69
N LYS A 36 -13.16 -24.64 28.12
CA LYS A 36 -12.90 -24.09 29.46
C LYS A 36 -13.28 -22.61 29.57
N GLY A 37 -13.35 -21.91 28.43
CA GLY A 37 -13.67 -20.50 28.34
C GLY A 37 -12.62 -19.59 29.00
N PHE A 38 -13.03 -18.35 29.22
CA PHE A 38 -12.31 -17.34 29.97
C PHE A 38 -13.31 -16.56 30.82
N LYS A 39 -13.15 -16.62 32.15
CA LYS A 39 -13.96 -15.86 33.10
C LYS A 39 -13.17 -14.65 33.60
N PRO A 40 -13.72 -13.43 33.47
CA PRO A 40 -13.11 -12.22 34.00
C PRO A 40 -12.82 -12.36 35.50
N ARG A 41 -11.63 -11.94 35.93
CA ARG A 41 -11.24 -11.99 37.35
C ARG A 41 -11.55 -10.70 38.09
N ASP A 42 -11.51 -9.59 37.37
CA ASP A 42 -11.74 -8.24 37.87
C ASP A 42 -12.32 -7.32 36.77
N GLN A 43 -12.36 -6.02 37.01
CA GLN A 43 -12.91 -5.03 36.08
C GLN A 43 -12.00 -4.72 34.88
N ASP A 44 -10.72 -5.11 34.90
CA ASP A 44 -9.79 -4.90 33.80
C ASP A 44 -9.96 -5.96 32.70
N ASP A 45 -10.47 -7.14 33.05
CA ASP A 45 -10.83 -8.22 32.12
C ASP A 45 -12.13 -7.88 31.35
N LYS A 46 -12.01 -7.02 30.33
CA LYS A 46 -13.14 -6.43 29.56
C LYS A 46 -13.99 -7.43 28.75
N TRP A 47 -13.52 -8.65 28.56
CA TRP A 47 -14.18 -9.68 27.75
C TRP A 47 -14.28 -11.01 28.49
N PHE A 48 -15.27 -11.81 28.14
CA PHE A 48 -15.42 -13.19 28.59
C PHE A 48 -15.59 -14.15 27.40
N ILE A 49 -15.24 -15.42 27.62
CA ILE A 49 -15.61 -16.54 26.76
C ILE A 49 -16.30 -17.59 27.62
N GLU A 50 -17.52 -17.98 27.26
CA GLU A 50 -18.28 -19.02 27.96
C GLU A 50 -18.85 -20.01 26.94
N THR A 51 -18.88 -21.29 27.30
CA THR A 51 -19.27 -22.34 26.36
C THR A 51 -20.46 -23.13 26.89
N ASP A 52 -21.44 -23.38 26.03
CA ASP A 52 -22.58 -24.23 26.37
C ASP A 52 -22.19 -25.71 26.38
N GLN A 53 -23.01 -26.53 27.04
CA GLN A 53 -22.94 -27.97 26.81
C GLN A 53 -23.34 -28.29 25.36
N PRO A 54 -22.79 -29.35 24.75
CA PRO A 54 -23.23 -29.80 23.43
C PRO A 54 -24.74 -29.99 23.40
N ASP A 55 -25.41 -29.49 22.35
CA ASP A 55 -26.83 -29.74 22.15
C ASP A 55 -27.10 -31.19 21.70
N HIS A 56 -28.37 -31.51 21.47
CA HIS A 56 -28.75 -32.88 21.08
C HIS A 56 -28.25 -33.30 19.69
N TYR A 57 -27.71 -32.37 18.89
CA TYR A 57 -27.03 -32.64 17.62
C TYR A 57 -25.50 -32.73 17.80
N GLY A 58 -25.00 -32.54 19.02
CA GLY A 58 -23.57 -32.47 19.32
C GLY A 58 -22.92 -31.15 18.91
N ASP A 59 -23.71 -30.11 18.63
CA ASP A 59 -23.20 -28.77 18.33
C ASP A 59 -22.94 -28.03 19.66
N THR A 60 -21.80 -27.38 19.77
CA THR A 60 -21.39 -26.57 20.93
C THR A 60 -21.34 -25.10 20.55
N TYR A 61 -21.76 -24.22 21.45
CA TYR A 61 -21.79 -22.77 21.21
C TYR A 61 -20.80 -22.08 22.14
N ILE A 62 -19.84 -21.38 21.54
CA ILE A 62 -18.88 -20.54 22.26
C ILE A 62 -19.38 -19.10 22.19
N HIS A 63 -19.65 -18.50 23.34
CA HIS A 63 -20.17 -17.15 23.48
C HIS A 63 -19.05 -16.21 23.90
N ILE A 64 -18.87 -15.12 23.17
CA ILE A 64 -17.87 -14.09 23.43
C ILE A 64 -18.60 -12.78 23.69
N GLY A 65 -18.32 -12.13 24.81
CA GLY A 65 -19.03 -10.92 25.19
C GLY A 65 -18.24 -9.98 26.10
N ARG A 66 -18.78 -8.78 26.30
CA ARG A 66 -18.20 -7.73 27.13
C ARG A 66 -18.64 -7.90 28.58
N SER A 67 -17.67 -8.02 29.49
CA SER A 67 -17.90 -8.29 30.91
C SER A 67 -18.65 -7.16 31.62
N PHE A 68 -18.26 -5.91 31.36
CA PHE A 68 -18.83 -4.73 32.01
C PHE A 68 -20.23 -4.35 31.47
N GLU A 69 -20.55 -4.77 30.24
CA GLU A 69 -21.87 -4.51 29.64
C GLU A 69 -22.88 -5.62 29.94
N LEU A 70 -22.37 -6.76 30.44
CA LEU A 70 -23.08 -8.02 30.54
C LEU A 70 -23.78 -8.34 29.21
N ALA A 71 -23.06 -8.27 28.10
CA ALA A 71 -23.63 -8.43 26.76
C ALA A 71 -22.78 -9.35 25.87
N GLU A 72 -23.46 -10.23 25.14
CA GLU A 72 -22.90 -11.12 24.12
C GLU A 72 -22.68 -10.34 22.82
N HIS A 73 -21.52 -10.52 22.19
CA HIS A 73 -21.14 -9.83 20.95
C HIS A 73 -20.90 -10.80 19.80
N PHE A 74 -20.38 -11.99 20.10
CA PHE A 74 -20.16 -13.06 19.11
C PHE A 74 -20.62 -14.41 19.65
N THR A 75 -21.12 -15.25 18.75
CA THR A 75 -21.37 -16.67 19.01
C THR A 75 -20.73 -17.50 17.90
N LEU A 76 -19.88 -18.45 18.28
CA LEU A 76 -19.30 -19.43 17.37
C LEU A 76 -20.01 -20.77 17.54
N LYS A 77 -20.61 -21.26 16.46
CA LYS A 77 -21.19 -22.61 16.43
C LYS A 77 -20.14 -23.61 16.00
N VAL A 78 -19.84 -24.55 16.88
CA VAL A 78 -18.86 -25.62 16.66
C VAL A 78 -19.59 -26.94 16.51
N ARG A 79 -19.41 -27.59 15.36
CA ARG A 79 -19.90 -28.94 15.13
C ARG A 79 -18.84 -29.96 15.51
N GLY A 80 -19.25 -30.94 16.31
CA GLY A 80 -18.43 -32.08 16.68
C GLY A 80 -17.70 -31.94 18.02
N GLY A 81 -16.82 -32.92 18.26
CA GLY A 81 -16.06 -33.18 19.47
C GLY A 81 -15.17 -34.41 19.22
N SER A 82 -14.14 -34.61 20.05
CA SER A 82 -13.05 -35.60 19.85
C SER A 82 -13.42 -36.81 18.96
N PRO A 83 -12.74 -37.05 17.82
CA PRO A 83 -11.40 -36.57 17.46
C PRO A 83 -11.35 -35.32 16.56
N SER A 84 -12.48 -34.74 16.17
CA SER A 84 -12.50 -33.56 15.29
C SER A 84 -13.61 -32.58 15.67
N ALA A 85 -13.27 -31.31 15.75
CA ALA A 85 -14.23 -30.22 15.93
C ALA A 85 -14.02 -29.18 14.83
N THR A 86 -15.11 -28.59 14.37
CA THR A 86 -15.11 -27.62 13.28
C THR A 86 -16.04 -26.49 13.64
N ILE A 87 -15.55 -25.25 13.68
CA ILE A 87 -16.44 -24.10 13.66
C ILE A 87 -17.17 -24.16 12.33
N THR A 88 -18.48 -23.90 12.35
CA THR A 88 -19.35 -23.97 11.17
C THR A 88 -20.02 -22.65 10.86
N GLN A 89 -20.14 -21.77 11.86
CA GLN A 89 -20.84 -20.51 11.74
C GLN A 89 -20.36 -19.53 12.80
N ILE A 90 -20.33 -18.25 12.45
CA ILE A 90 -20.24 -17.11 13.37
C ILE A 90 -21.53 -16.31 13.30
N THR A 91 -21.97 -15.81 14.46
CA THR A 91 -23.05 -14.84 14.61
C THR A 91 -22.51 -13.65 15.40
N TRP A 92 -22.81 -12.41 14.99
CA TRP A 92 -22.32 -11.20 15.67
C TRP A 92 -23.37 -10.09 15.76
N GLU A 93 -23.19 -9.20 16.74
CA GLU A 93 -24.03 -8.01 16.94
C GLU A 93 -23.69 -6.89 15.95
N THR A 94 -24.71 -6.31 15.31
CA THR A 94 -24.56 -5.32 14.25
C THR A 94 -24.92 -3.90 14.67
N VAL A 95 -25.65 -3.70 15.79
CA VAL A 95 -26.09 -2.35 16.20
C VAL A 95 -24.94 -1.44 16.60
N ARG A 96 -23.84 -2.01 17.12
CA ARG A 96 -22.81 -1.24 17.82
C ARG A 96 -21.56 -0.96 17.00
N GLN A 97 -21.25 -1.85 16.07
CA GLN A 97 -20.11 -1.77 15.19
C GLN A 97 -20.66 -2.27 13.87
N ASN A 98 -20.64 -1.44 12.83
CA ASN A 98 -21.19 -1.78 11.51
C ASN A 98 -20.25 -2.80 10.82
N MET A 99 -20.04 -3.94 11.48
CA MET A 99 -19.00 -4.92 11.17
C MET A 99 -19.40 -5.80 10.00
N THR A 100 -18.49 -5.89 9.05
CA THR A 100 -18.50 -6.89 7.98
C THR A 100 -18.27 -8.30 8.52
N GLU A 101 -18.60 -9.31 7.71
CA GLU A 101 -18.30 -10.72 8.02
C GLU A 101 -16.82 -10.95 8.33
N TRP A 102 -15.93 -10.31 7.57
CA TRP A 102 -14.50 -10.46 7.73
C TRP A 102 -14.02 -9.87 9.07
N GLU A 103 -14.48 -8.67 9.42
CA GLU A 103 -14.15 -8.04 10.71
C GLU A 103 -14.65 -8.89 11.89
N ALA A 104 -15.86 -9.45 11.78
CA ALA A 104 -16.42 -10.31 12.82
C ALA A 104 -15.57 -11.58 13.02
N LYS A 105 -15.13 -12.21 11.92
CA LYS A 105 -14.25 -13.39 11.95
C LYS A 105 -12.85 -13.05 12.46
N ASP A 106 -12.30 -11.87 12.16
CA ASP A 106 -10.97 -11.45 12.65
C ASP A 106 -11.00 -11.16 14.14
N GLU A 107 -11.99 -10.38 14.60
CA GLU A 107 -12.15 -10.03 16.01
C GLU A 107 -12.38 -11.28 16.86
N ALA A 108 -13.21 -12.23 16.42
CA ALA A 108 -13.44 -13.48 17.14
C ALA A 108 -12.15 -14.32 17.29
N VAL A 109 -11.26 -14.32 16.29
CA VAL A 109 -9.97 -15.03 16.34
C VAL A 109 -9.04 -14.38 17.35
N LEU A 110 -8.95 -13.05 17.32
CA LEU A 110 -8.13 -12.29 18.26
C LEU A 110 -8.61 -12.52 19.69
N LEU A 111 -9.92 -12.44 19.93
CA LEU A 111 -10.49 -12.69 21.26
C LEU A 111 -10.27 -14.13 21.74
N CYS A 112 -10.44 -15.14 20.88
CA CYS A 112 -10.08 -16.52 21.24
C CYS A 112 -8.59 -16.65 21.60
N LYS A 113 -7.71 -16.02 20.83
CA LYS A 113 -6.26 -16.06 21.05
C LYS A 113 -5.86 -15.35 22.33
N ASP A 114 -6.32 -14.13 22.53
CA ASP A 114 -5.92 -13.28 23.66
C ASP A 114 -6.48 -13.81 24.98
N LEU A 115 -7.71 -14.33 24.98
CA LEU A 115 -8.38 -14.75 26.20
C LEU A 115 -8.09 -16.20 26.59
N THR A 116 -7.82 -17.09 25.62
CA THR A 116 -7.62 -18.53 25.89
C THR A 116 -6.27 -19.07 25.43
N GLY A 117 -5.45 -18.26 24.75
CA GLY A 117 -4.22 -18.71 24.10
C GLY A 117 -4.47 -19.58 22.87
N VAL A 118 -5.72 -19.67 22.39
CA VAL A 118 -6.11 -20.49 21.24
C VAL A 118 -6.25 -19.64 20.00
N ASP A 119 -5.25 -19.73 19.13
CA ASP A 119 -5.38 -19.24 17.76
C ASP A 119 -6.20 -20.25 16.93
N ILE A 120 -7.51 -20.00 16.79
CA ILE A 120 -8.43 -20.91 16.09
C ILE A 120 -8.13 -21.03 14.59
N ARG A 121 -7.32 -20.13 14.00
CA ARG A 121 -6.88 -20.21 12.60
C ARG A 121 -5.64 -21.06 12.38
N LYS A 122 -4.91 -21.42 13.45
CA LYS A 122 -3.62 -22.14 13.32
C LYS A 122 -3.73 -23.56 12.73
N ASN A 123 -4.95 -24.10 12.66
CA ASN A 123 -5.24 -25.48 12.25
C ASN A 123 -5.81 -25.59 10.84
N VAL A 124 -5.85 -24.49 10.10
CA VAL A 124 -6.00 -24.56 8.65
C VAL A 124 -4.74 -25.25 8.12
N PRO A 125 -4.82 -26.49 7.61
CA PRO A 125 -3.67 -27.13 7.02
C PRO A 125 -3.17 -26.23 5.91
N VAL A 126 -1.86 -25.97 5.87
CA VAL A 126 -1.18 -25.21 4.81
C VAL A 126 -1.54 -25.75 3.39
N ASN A 127 -2.07 -26.98 3.30
CA ASN A 127 -2.49 -27.65 2.07
C ASN A 127 -4.01 -27.85 1.87
N GLN A 128 -4.89 -27.34 2.75
CA GLN A 128 -6.34 -27.23 2.48
C GLN A 128 -6.84 -25.78 2.42
N ALA A 129 -5.95 -24.80 2.64
CA ALA A 129 -6.04 -23.48 2.03
C ALA A 129 -5.76 -23.54 0.52
N LYS A 130 -6.41 -24.47 -0.20
CA LYS A 130 -6.57 -24.41 -1.65
C LYS A 130 -7.82 -23.63 -2.07
N HIS A 131 -8.28 -22.75 -1.19
CA HIS A 131 -8.42 -21.36 -1.60
C HIS A 131 -7.29 -20.57 -0.94
N VAL A 132 -6.09 -20.58 -1.53
CA VAL A 132 -5.38 -19.31 -1.66
C VAL A 132 -6.39 -18.50 -2.46
N SER A 133 -7.13 -17.60 -1.82
CA SER A 133 -7.63 -16.49 -2.62
C SER A 133 -6.35 -15.88 -3.16
N SER A 134 -6.04 -16.16 -4.43
CA SER A 134 -5.04 -15.40 -5.16
C SER A 134 -5.26 -13.95 -4.77
N ILE A 135 -4.23 -13.28 -4.21
CA ILE A 135 -4.34 -11.89 -3.74
C ILE A 135 -5.16 -11.14 -4.77
N THR A 136 -6.34 -10.67 -4.35
CA THR A 136 -7.34 -10.17 -5.29
C THR A 136 -6.79 -8.92 -5.96
N LYS A 137 -7.28 -8.63 -7.17
CA LYS A 137 -6.92 -7.38 -7.85
C LYS A 137 -7.23 -6.16 -6.98
N GLU A 138 -8.34 -6.20 -6.24
CA GLU A 138 -8.71 -5.20 -5.22
C GLU A 138 -7.63 -5.05 -4.15
N SER A 139 -7.24 -6.15 -3.48
CA SER A 139 -6.21 -6.12 -2.44
C SER A 139 -4.87 -5.61 -2.99
N ARG A 140 -4.49 -5.96 -4.23
CA ARG A 140 -3.29 -5.42 -4.88
C ARG A 140 -3.37 -3.92 -5.14
N ILE A 141 -4.51 -3.43 -5.62
CA ILE A 141 -4.73 -2.00 -5.89
C ILE A 141 -4.67 -1.20 -4.58
N ILE A 142 -5.39 -1.64 -3.56
CA ILE A 142 -5.41 -0.99 -2.25
C ILE A 142 -4.02 -1.07 -1.59
N GLY A 143 -3.41 -2.26 -1.61
CA GLY A 143 -2.06 -2.49 -1.10
C GLY A 143 -1.04 -1.56 -1.73
N ALA A 144 -1.06 -1.36 -3.05
CA ALA A 144 -0.16 -0.45 -3.74
C ALA A 144 -0.26 0.99 -3.21
N LEU A 145 -1.47 1.52 -3.07
CA LEU A 145 -1.71 2.88 -2.57
C LEU A 145 -1.28 3.04 -1.10
N LEU A 146 -1.62 2.06 -0.26
CA LEU A 146 -1.26 2.10 1.17
C LEU A 146 0.23 1.91 1.40
N ALA A 147 0.88 1.05 0.62
CA ALA A 147 2.31 0.80 0.73
C ALA A 147 3.14 1.98 0.20
N LEU A 148 2.67 2.70 -0.83
CA LEU A 148 3.26 3.97 -1.25
C LEU A 148 3.22 4.99 -0.10
N HIS A 149 2.05 5.22 0.48
CA HIS A 149 1.89 6.14 1.61
C HIS A 149 2.73 5.70 2.82
N ALA A 150 2.71 4.41 3.17
CA ALA A 150 3.52 3.89 4.26
C ALA A 150 5.03 4.05 4.00
N GLY A 151 5.47 3.84 2.75
CA GLY A 151 6.86 4.05 2.34
C GLY A 151 7.28 5.51 2.50
N ASP A 152 6.48 6.44 1.97
CA ASP A 152 6.64 7.88 2.14
C ASP A 152 6.75 8.25 3.64
N SER A 153 5.69 8.01 4.43
CA SER A 153 5.67 8.37 5.85
C SER A 153 6.79 7.74 6.69
N LEU A 154 7.24 6.53 6.33
CA LEU A 154 8.40 5.89 6.99
C LEU A 154 9.70 6.59 6.58
N GLY A 155 9.88 6.83 5.29
CA GLY A 155 11.08 7.42 4.71
C GLY A 155 11.28 8.89 5.07
N ALA A 156 10.21 9.67 5.24
CA ALA A 156 10.26 11.09 5.60
C ALA A 156 11.04 11.38 6.91
N THR A 157 11.12 10.39 7.80
CA THR A 157 11.90 10.48 9.05
C THR A 157 13.41 10.59 8.80
N CYS A 158 13.90 9.99 7.71
CA CYS A 158 15.32 9.85 7.38
C CYS A 158 15.74 10.71 6.17
N GLU A 159 14.82 11.50 5.63
CA GLU A 159 15.06 12.33 4.45
C GLU A 159 16.28 13.25 4.68
N PHE A 160 17.10 13.38 3.63
CA PHE A 160 18.39 14.08 3.58
C PHE A 160 19.54 13.49 4.40
N MET A 161 19.28 12.55 5.32
CA MET A 161 20.35 11.88 6.06
C MET A 161 21.19 11.04 5.12
N SER A 162 22.52 11.09 5.26
CA SER A 162 23.39 10.11 4.60
C SER A 162 23.13 8.69 5.12
N HIS A 163 23.49 7.69 4.33
CA HIS A 163 23.51 6.28 4.75
C HIS A 163 24.14 6.10 6.15
N ARG A 164 25.27 6.75 6.41
CA ARG A 164 25.99 6.66 7.69
C ARG A 164 25.17 7.25 8.84
N GLU A 165 24.49 8.36 8.63
CA GLU A 165 23.66 8.99 9.65
C GLU A 165 22.44 8.12 9.98
N VAL A 166 21.78 7.56 8.96
CA VAL A 166 20.67 6.61 9.16
C VAL A 166 21.14 5.37 9.92
N ALA A 167 22.26 4.77 9.51
CA ALA A 167 22.83 3.59 10.18
C ALA A 167 23.25 3.88 11.64
N THR A 168 23.70 5.11 11.93
CA THR A 168 24.07 5.52 13.30
C THR A 168 22.84 5.75 14.17
N LYS A 169 21.81 6.42 13.64
CA LYS A 169 20.60 6.78 14.39
C LYS A 169 19.64 5.60 14.54
N TYR A 170 19.56 4.73 13.54
CA TYR A 170 18.68 3.56 13.47
C TYR A 170 19.48 2.30 13.09
N PRO A 171 20.36 1.80 13.97
CA PRO A 171 21.27 0.68 13.65
C PRO A 171 20.55 -0.65 13.34
N LYS A 172 19.30 -0.80 13.77
CA LYS A 172 18.44 -1.95 13.47
C LYS A 172 17.45 -1.70 12.33
N GLY A 173 17.56 -0.56 11.65
CA GLY A 173 16.53 -0.06 10.74
C GLY A 173 15.39 0.67 11.47
N LEU A 174 14.73 1.59 10.76
CA LEU A 174 13.52 2.26 11.23
C LEU A 174 12.31 1.46 10.77
N ASP A 175 11.66 0.74 11.68
CA ASP A 175 10.54 -0.16 11.38
C ASP A 175 9.16 0.37 11.83
N LYS A 176 9.12 1.63 12.25
CA LYS A 176 7.94 2.32 12.75
C LYS A 176 7.83 3.70 12.13
N ILE A 177 6.60 4.10 11.77
CA ILE A 177 6.29 5.46 11.35
C ILE A 177 6.23 6.33 12.60
N ILE A 178 7.29 7.12 12.82
CA ILE A 178 7.47 7.96 14.02
C ILE A 178 7.45 9.47 13.73
N GLY A 179 7.37 9.88 12.47
CA GLY A 179 7.48 11.28 12.07
C GLY A 179 8.87 11.87 12.37
N GLY A 180 8.92 13.18 12.63
CA GLY A 180 10.17 13.91 12.80
C GLY A 180 10.80 14.24 11.44
N GLY A 181 12.07 13.86 11.25
CA GLY A 181 12.80 14.20 10.04
C GLY A 181 13.10 15.69 9.88
N HIS A 182 13.49 16.10 8.68
CA HIS A 182 13.93 17.45 8.38
C HIS A 182 12.84 18.51 8.63
N PHE A 183 11.60 18.17 8.29
CA PHE A 183 10.44 19.05 8.41
C PHE A 183 9.64 18.87 9.71
N ASN A 184 10.11 18.04 10.64
CA ASN A 184 9.45 17.74 11.91
C ASN A 184 7.99 17.25 11.74
N TRP A 185 7.80 16.31 10.82
CA TRP A 185 6.51 15.70 10.48
C TRP A 185 5.82 15.07 11.68
N THR A 186 4.49 15.12 11.73
CA THR A 186 3.74 14.26 12.65
C THR A 186 3.80 12.80 12.17
N PRO A 187 3.77 11.81 13.06
CA PRO A 187 3.73 10.40 12.65
C PRO A 187 2.58 10.13 11.66
N GLY A 188 2.92 9.60 10.47
CA GLY A 188 1.96 9.22 9.42
C GLY A 188 1.46 10.37 8.54
N HIS A 189 2.06 11.56 8.67
CA HIS A 189 1.83 12.67 7.75
C HIS A 189 2.33 12.31 6.34
N ALA A 190 1.55 12.65 5.32
CA ALA A 190 1.95 12.55 3.92
C ALA A 190 2.97 13.64 3.56
N THR A 191 3.96 13.34 2.73
CA THR A 191 4.78 14.37 2.06
C THR A 191 4.24 14.64 0.65
N ASP A 192 4.96 15.41 -0.15
CA ASP A 192 4.62 15.70 -1.54
C ASP A 192 4.50 14.44 -2.41
N ASP A 193 5.21 13.35 -2.09
CA ASP A 193 5.04 12.01 -2.68
C ASP A 193 3.57 11.55 -2.65
N THR A 194 3.03 11.41 -1.44
CA THR A 194 1.66 10.92 -1.22
C THR A 194 0.63 11.97 -1.60
N ASP A 195 0.86 13.24 -1.30
CA ASP A 195 -0.07 14.32 -1.64
C ASP A 195 -0.26 14.44 -3.15
N LEU A 196 0.82 14.39 -3.93
CA LEU A 196 0.72 14.46 -5.37
C LEU A 196 0.23 13.13 -5.97
N CYS A 197 0.53 11.98 -5.37
CA CYS A 197 -0.11 10.70 -5.73
C CYS A 197 -1.63 10.77 -5.52
N ARG A 198 -2.08 11.36 -4.40
CA ARG A 198 -3.49 11.62 -4.11
C ARG A 198 -4.11 12.55 -5.16
N ALA A 199 -3.41 13.58 -5.62
CA ALA A 199 -3.90 14.47 -6.68
C ALA A 199 -4.21 13.72 -7.99
N VAL A 200 -3.34 12.77 -8.37
CA VAL A 200 -3.55 11.90 -9.53
C VAL A 200 -4.69 10.90 -9.27
N LEU A 201 -4.79 10.32 -8.07
CA LEU A 201 -5.88 9.41 -7.70
C LEU A 201 -7.25 10.10 -7.77
N LEU A 202 -7.33 11.34 -7.26
CA LEU A 202 -8.54 12.17 -7.36
C LEU A 202 -8.92 12.40 -8.83
N ALA A 203 -7.96 12.66 -9.71
CA ALA A 203 -8.23 12.83 -11.13
C ALA A 203 -8.89 11.58 -11.75
N TYR A 204 -8.42 10.37 -11.39
CA TYR A 204 -9.05 9.13 -11.83
C TYR A 204 -10.46 8.92 -11.28
N SER A 205 -10.78 9.45 -10.09
CA SER A 205 -12.13 9.37 -9.50
C SER A 205 -13.12 10.39 -10.09
N GLN A 206 -12.58 11.49 -10.67
CA GLN A 206 -13.33 12.61 -11.24
C GLN A 206 -13.52 12.50 -12.75
N VAL A 207 -12.72 11.67 -13.42
CA VAL A 207 -12.70 11.59 -14.89
C VAL A 207 -14.04 11.10 -15.44
N THR A 208 -14.47 11.76 -16.51
CA THR A 208 -15.70 11.46 -17.26
C THR A 208 -15.33 11.21 -18.72
N GLN A 209 -16.31 10.90 -19.58
CA GLN A 209 -16.04 10.69 -21.01
C GLN A 209 -15.46 11.93 -21.72
N SER A 210 -15.65 13.13 -21.16
CA SER A 210 -15.26 14.40 -21.78
C SER A 210 -14.06 15.09 -21.11
N THR A 211 -13.46 14.50 -20.07
CA THR A 211 -12.37 15.14 -19.32
C THR A 211 -11.07 14.38 -19.46
N ASP A 212 -9.97 15.13 -19.58
CA ASP A 212 -8.63 14.57 -19.63
C ASP A 212 -8.10 14.32 -18.22
N VAL A 213 -7.64 13.10 -17.94
CA VAL A 213 -7.08 12.77 -16.62
C VAL A 213 -5.82 13.58 -16.30
N ALA A 214 -5.03 13.98 -17.32
CA ALA A 214 -3.84 14.80 -17.10
C ALA A 214 -4.21 16.23 -16.70
N GLU A 215 -5.26 16.79 -17.30
CA GLU A 215 -5.78 18.12 -16.94
C GLU A 215 -6.31 18.12 -15.50
N LEU A 216 -7.13 17.12 -15.15
CA LEU A 216 -7.64 16.96 -13.78
C LEU A 216 -6.51 16.76 -12.77
N ALA A 217 -5.50 15.95 -13.09
CA ALA A 217 -4.33 15.76 -12.25
C ALA A 217 -3.57 17.08 -12.05
N GLY A 218 -3.38 17.86 -13.12
CA GLY A 218 -2.76 19.18 -13.05
C GLY A 218 -3.54 20.13 -12.14
N ASN A 219 -4.86 20.18 -12.29
CA ASN A 219 -5.73 21.03 -11.46
C ASN A 219 -5.69 20.63 -9.99
N ASN A 220 -5.75 19.34 -9.68
CA ASN A 220 -5.62 18.84 -8.30
C ASN A 220 -4.22 19.13 -7.72
N CYS A 221 -3.16 19.10 -8.54
CA CYS A 221 -1.81 19.51 -8.11
C CYS A 221 -1.73 21.02 -7.84
N LEU A 222 -2.49 21.85 -8.57
CA LEU A 222 -2.60 23.28 -8.29
C LEU A 222 -3.33 23.54 -6.98
N ASP A 223 -4.41 22.82 -6.71
CA ASP A 223 -5.11 22.89 -5.43
C ASP A 223 -4.16 22.58 -4.27
N TRP A 224 -3.35 21.53 -4.40
CA TRP A 224 -2.28 21.23 -3.46
C TRP A 224 -1.28 22.40 -3.34
N LEU A 225 -0.71 22.88 -4.45
CA LEU A 225 0.26 23.98 -4.43
C LEU A 225 -0.26 25.23 -3.71
N GLN A 226 -1.54 25.55 -3.90
CA GLN A 226 -2.21 26.73 -3.35
C GLN A 226 -2.73 26.52 -1.92
N GLY A 227 -2.51 25.35 -1.33
CA GLY A 227 -2.97 25.05 0.03
C GLY A 227 -4.48 24.81 0.14
N ASN A 228 -5.19 24.61 -0.99
CA ASN A 228 -6.55 24.06 -1.03
C ASN A 228 -6.48 22.53 -0.83
N TRP A 229 -5.96 22.12 0.32
CA TRP A 229 -5.60 20.73 0.59
C TRP A 229 -5.91 20.35 2.05
N PRO A 230 -6.31 19.11 2.34
CA PRO A 230 -6.63 18.69 3.70
C PRO A 230 -5.50 19.00 4.69
N GLY A 231 -5.84 19.67 5.81
CA GLY A 231 -4.87 20.05 6.84
C GLY A 231 -3.99 21.26 6.50
N ARG A 232 -4.16 21.89 5.34
CA ARG A 232 -3.38 23.05 4.92
C ARG A 232 -4.20 24.34 4.92
N LYS A 233 -3.52 25.47 5.13
CA LYS A 233 -4.13 26.80 5.07
C LYS A 233 -4.19 27.26 3.61
N LEU A 234 -5.34 27.75 3.17
CA LEU A 234 -5.48 28.34 1.84
C LEU A 234 -4.45 29.46 1.62
N GLY A 235 -3.76 29.42 0.48
CA GLY A 235 -2.66 30.31 0.11
C GLY A 235 -1.29 29.94 0.69
N SER A 236 -1.18 28.89 1.51
CA SER A 236 0.13 28.39 1.96
C SER A 236 0.83 27.61 0.85
N THR A 237 2.16 27.66 0.80
CA THR A 237 2.99 26.81 -0.06
C THR A 237 3.36 25.52 0.68
N PRO A 238 3.37 24.36 0.02
CA PRO A 238 3.89 23.12 0.60
C PRO A 238 5.37 23.28 1.00
N ILE A 239 5.76 22.71 2.14
CA ILE A 239 7.09 22.92 2.72
C ILE A 239 8.18 22.04 2.09
N ASP A 240 7.75 20.98 1.42
CA ASP A 240 8.52 19.87 0.87
C ASP A 240 8.55 19.84 -0.67
N ILE A 241 7.89 20.80 -1.33
CA ILE A 241 7.80 20.81 -2.79
C ILE A 241 9.17 20.85 -3.49
N GLY A 242 9.43 19.84 -4.31
CA GLY A 242 10.61 19.79 -5.17
C GLY A 242 10.64 20.94 -6.20
N GLY A 243 11.84 21.48 -6.47
CA GLY A 243 12.01 22.66 -7.34
C GLY A 243 11.45 22.51 -8.77
N ALA A 244 11.59 21.33 -9.38
CA ALA A 244 11.02 21.07 -10.71
C ALA A 244 9.49 20.97 -10.69
N THR A 245 8.91 20.40 -9.62
CA THR A 245 7.46 20.40 -9.39
C THR A 245 6.94 21.83 -9.24
N ALA A 246 7.59 22.65 -8.41
CA ALA A 246 7.23 24.06 -8.23
C ALA A 246 7.27 24.84 -9.54
N GLU A 247 8.37 24.77 -10.29
CA GLU A 247 8.54 25.45 -11.58
C GLU A 247 7.44 25.05 -12.57
N GLY A 248 7.19 23.74 -12.73
CA GLY A 248 6.17 23.22 -13.64
C GLY A 248 4.75 23.60 -13.25
N LEU A 249 4.38 23.49 -11.97
CA LEU A 249 3.03 23.87 -11.52
C LEU A 249 2.81 25.39 -11.59
N HIS A 250 3.83 26.21 -11.34
CA HIS A 250 3.72 27.66 -11.55
C HIS A 250 3.55 28.04 -13.02
N HIS A 251 4.15 27.28 -13.94
CA HIS A 251 3.93 27.47 -15.37
C HIS A 251 2.51 27.01 -15.76
N TYR A 252 2.08 25.83 -15.31
CA TYR A 252 0.74 25.30 -15.54
C TYR A 252 -0.36 26.22 -15.01
N ALA A 253 -0.19 26.82 -13.83
CA ALA A 253 -1.14 27.79 -13.28
C ALA A 253 -1.38 29.01 -14.21
N LYS A 254 -0.41 29.35 -15.06
CA LYS A 254 -0.50 30.49 -15.99
C LYS A 254 -1.07 30.07 -17.34
N THR A 255 -0.69 28.90 -17.84
CA THR A 255 -0.98 28.47 -19.22
C THR A 255 -2.16 27.52 -19.32
N HIS A 256 -2.42 26.75 -18.26
CA HIS A 256 -3.29 25.56 -18.25
C HIS A 256 -2.88 24.53 -19.33
N ASP A 257 -1.62 24.56 -19.78
CA ASP A 257 -1.08 23.65 -20.77
C ASP A 257 -0.30 22.51 -20.08
N TYR A 258 -0.98 21.40 -19.81
CA TYR A 258 -0.38 20.23 -19.16
C TYR A 258 0.61 19.46 -20.07
N GLU A 259 0.72 19.78 -21.36
CA GLU A 259 1.68 19.12 -22.27
C GLU A 259 3.05 19.78 -22.23
N THR A 260 3.10 21.11 -22.06
CA THR A 260 4.35 21.88 -22.17
C THR A 260 4.82 22.54 -20.87
N SER A 261 4.03 22.47 -19.79
CA SER A 261 4.32 23.22 -18.56
C SER A 261 5.59 22.80 -17.82
N GLY A 262 5.98 21.53 -17.88
CA GLY A 262 7.08 21.02 -17.08
C GLY A 262 8.45 21.62 -17.44
N THR A 263 9.42 21.39 -16.56
CA THR A 263 10.77 21.92 -16.75
C THR A 263 11.44 21.37 -18.00
N ASP A 264 12.40 22.13 -18.53
CA ASP A 264 13.19 21.73 -19.70
C ASP A 264 13.99 20.42 -19.49
N ARG A 265 14.38 19.81 -20.60
CA ARG A 265 15.21 18.59 -20.63
C ARG A 265 16.53 18.79 -19.88
N GLY A 266 16.97 17.75 -19.18
CA GLY A 266 18.13 17.76 -18.29
C GLY A 266 17.76 17.81 -16.81
N ARG A 267 16.52 18.17 -16.47
CA ARG A 267 15.96 18.12 -15.11
C ARG A 267 15.35 16.73 -14.86
N ILE A 268 16.13 15.82 -14.30
CA ILE A 268 15.77 14.40 -14.14
C ILE A 268 15.36 13.99 -12.72
N GLY A 269 14.63 14.87 -12.04
CA GLY A 269 14.05 14.60 -10.73
C GLY A 269 12.99 13.48 -10.81
N ASN A 270 12.80 12.76 -9.70
CA ASN A 270 11.80 11.72 -9.54
C ASN A 270 10.39 12.23 -9.18
N GLY A 271 10.19 13.55 -9.10
CA GLY A 271 8.94 14.16 -8.65
C GLY A 271 7.69 13.78 -9.47
N SER A 272 7.83 13.37 -10.73
CA SER A 272 6.71 12.80 -11.50
C SER A 272 6.54 11.29 -11.31
N LEU A 273 7.62 10.55 -11.04
CA LEU A 273 7.58 9.10 -10.79
C LEU A 273 6.87 8.78 -9.48
N MET A 274 7.15 9.53 -8.42
CA MET A 274 6.58 9.30 -7.09
C MET A 274 5.06 9.29 -7.03
N ARG A 275 4.42 10.05 -7.92
CA ARG A 275 2.97 10.26 -7.92
C ARG A 275 2.22 9.52 -9.02
N CYS A 276 2.92 8.83 -9.92
CA CYS A 276 2.30 8.29 -11.13
C CYS A 276 1.53 6.97 -10.90
N LEU A 277 1.65 6.36 -9.72
CA LEU A 277 1.07 5.06 -9.37
C LEU A 277 -0.39 4.86 -9.81
N PRO A 278 -1.33 5.81 -9.60
CA PRO A 278 -2.74 5.58 -9.94
C PRO A 278 -2.97 5.27 -11.42
N THR A 279 -2.10 5.76 -12.33
CA THR A 279 -2.18 5.43 -13.74
C THR A 279 -1.95 3.95 -14.01
N GLY A 280 -0.99 3.31 -13.32
CA GLY A 280 -0.79 1.86 -13.43
C GLY A 280 -1.95 1.03 -12.86
N LEU A 281 -2.73 1.60 -11.94
CA LEU A 281 -3.87 0.95 -11.31
C LEU A 281 -5.15 1.03 -12.15
N PHE A 282 -5.38 2.16 -12.83
CA PHE A 282 -6.70 2.49 -13.40
C PHE A 282 -6.74 2.78 -14.90
N ALA A 283 -5.60 2.99 -15.58
CA ALA A 283 -5.59 3.13 -17.02
C ALA A 283 -6.04 1.81 -17.70
N SER A 284 -6.80 1.93 -18.79
CA SER A 284 -7.58 0.81 -19.33
C SER A 284 -6.74 -0.26 -20.04
N ASN A 285 -5.60 0.12 -20.60
CA ASN A 285 -4.72 -0.75 -21.39
C ASN A 285 -3.31 -0.13 -21.51
N THR A 286 -2.36 -0.88 -22.08
CA THR A 286 -0.97 -0.42 -22.27
C THR A 286 -0.85 0.91 -23.01
N ARG A 287 -1.67 1.16 -24.04
CA ARG A 287 -1.64 2.42 -24.80
C ARG A 287 -2.02 3.60 -23.92
N ASP A 288 -3.07 3.45 -23.12
CA ASP A 288 -3.53 4.48 -22.18
C ASP A 288 -2.52 4.67 -21.04
N ILE A 289 -1.92 3.59 -20.52
CA ILE A 289 -0.81 3.67 -19.54
C ILE A 289 0.32 4.55 -20.06
N ILE A 290 0.78 4.31 -21.29
CA ILE A 290 1.87 5.08 -21.90
C ILE A 290 1.45 6.54 -22.09
N LYS A 291 0.26 6.77 -22.67
CA LYS A 291 -0.25 8.11 -22.97
C LYS A 291 -0.43 8.93 -21.69
N GLU A 292 -1.16 8.40 -20.72
CA GLU A 292 -1.52 9.10 -19.48
C GLU A 292 -0.28 9.33 -18.60
N SER A 293 0.60 8.33 -18.46
CA SER A 293 1.84 8.47 -17.66
C SER A 293 2.73 9.59 -18.20
N LYS A 294 2.92 9.64 -19.53
CA LYS A 294 3.75 10.68 -20.16
C LYS A 294 3.13 12.06 -19.97
N ARG A 295 1.83 12.21 -20.17
CA ARG A 295 1.12 13.50 -20.06
C ARG A 295 1.07 14.03 -18.63
N ILE A 296 0.76 13.16 -17.66
CA ILE A 296 0.79 13.52 -16.23
C ILE A 296 2.22 13.92 -15.79
N SER A 297 3.25 13.22 -16.27
CA SER A 297 4.63 13.62 -16.00
C SER A 297 4.94 15.01 -16.55
N ARG A 298 4.58 15.29 -17.81
CA ARG A 298 4.88 16.55 -18.52
C ARG A 298 4.32 17.82 -17.88
N ILE A 299 3.32 17.71 -17.02
CA ILE A 299 2.82 18.83 -16.21
C ILE A 299 3.98 19.50 -15.46
N THR A 300 4.97 18.73 -15.01
CA THR A 300 6.12 19.27 -14.26
C THR A 300 7.49 18.77 -14.73
N HIS A 301 7.57 17.57 -15.30
CA HIS A 301 8.81 16.92 -15.72
C HIS A 301 8.64 16.44 -17.17
N ARG A 302 9.17 17.22 -18.13
CA ARG A 302 9.12 16.90 -19.57
C ARG A 302 10.28 16.05 -20.06
N ASP A 303 11.35 15.90 -19.27
CA ASP A 303 12.49 15.09 -19.68
C ASP A 303 12.03 13.66 -20.02
N PRO A 304 12.38 13.14 -21.21
CA PRO A 304 11.95 11.81 -21.61
C PRO A 304 12.30 10.72 -20.61
N ARG A 305 13.41 10.82 -19.88
CA ARG A 305 13.77 9.86 -18.83
C ARG A 305 12.72 9.83 -17.72
N CYS A 306 12.20 10.98 -17.30
CA CYS A 306 11.10 11.05 -16.34
C CYS A 306 9.82 10.43 -16.93
N THR A 307 9.42 10.85 -18.14
CA THR A 307 8.15 10.41 -18.74
C THR A 307 8.13 8.91 -19.07
N ILE A 308 9.27 8.35 -19.53
CA ILE A 308 9.42 6.92 -19.84
C ILE A 308 9.50 6.12 -18.53
N SER A 309 10.23 6.60 -17.51
CA SER A 309 10.24 5.95 -16.19
C SER A 309 8.83 5.83 -15.60
N CYS A 310 7.99 6.87 -15.68
CA CYS A 310 6.59 6.79 -15.24
C CYS A 310 5.80 5.72 -16.01
N ALA A 311 5.91 5.71 -17.35
CA ALA A 311 5.21 4.73 -18.19
C ALA A 311 5.63 3.29 -17.90
N VAL A 312 6.94 3.05 -17.72
CA VAL A 312 7.51 1.74 -17.41
C VAL A 312 7.12 1.29 -16.00
N TYR A 313 7.20 2.17 -15.02
CA TYR A 313 6.74 1.89 -13.65
C TYR A 313 5.26 1.49 -13.64
N ASN A 314 4.40 2.27 -14.29
CA ASN A 314 2.97 1.99 -14.35
C ASN A 314 2.63 0.73 -15.15
N GLN A 315 3.43 0.39 -16.15
CA GLN A 315 3.32 -0.91 -16.83
C GLN A 315 3.62 -2.06 -15.86
N MET A 316 4.67 -1.97 -15.03
CA MET A 316 4.97 -2.98 -14.02
C MET A 316 3.83 -3.10 -12.99
N VAL A 317 3.32 -1.97 -12.48
CA VAL A 317 2.15 -1.93 -11.58
C VAL A 317 0.95 -2.64 -12.22
N SER A 318 0.60 -2.29 -13.47
CA SER A 318 -0.52 -2.89 -14.18
C SER A 318 -0.37 -4.41 -14.33
N LYS A 319 0.84 -4.90 -14.61
CA LYS A 319 1.12 -6.34 -14.67
C LYS A 319 0.90 -7.00 -13.30
N LEU A 320 1.42 -6.41 -12.23
CA LEU A 320 1.31 -6.93 -10.86
C LEU A 320 -0.14 -7.02 -10.39
N VAL A 321 -0.94 -5.96 -10.57
CA VAL A 321 -2.36 -5.97 -10.14
C VAL A 321 -3.21 -6.99 -10.93
N ASN A 322 -2.78 -7.36 -12.14
CA ASN A 322 -3.38 -8.42 -12.93
C ASN A 322 -2.78 -9.81 -12.65
N GLY A 323 -2.00 -9.96 -11.58
CA GLY A 323 -1.49 -11.25 -11.10
C GLY A 323 -0.27 -11.78 -11.85
N ILE A 324 0.39 -10.96 -12.68
CA ILE A 324 1.64 -11.34 -13.34
C ILE A 324 2.78 -11.34 -12.31
N SER A 325 3.71 -12.30 -12.44
CA SER A 325 4.83 -12.46 -11.52
C SER A 325 5.74 -11.21 -11.49
N PRO A 326 6.44 -10.92 -10.37
CA PRO A 326 7.40 -9.81 -10.31
C PRO A 326 8.45 -9.84 -11.43
N ARG A 327 8.99 -11.02 -11.74
CA ARG A 327 10.01 -11.18 -12.79
C ARG A 327 9.45 -10.85 -14.17
N ASP A 328 8.23 -11.28 -14.46
CA ASP A 328 7.57 -11.01 -15.75
C ASP A 328 7.07 -9.57 -15.85
N ALA A 329 6.65 -8.96 -14.74
CA ALA A 329 6.33 -7.53 -14.68
C ALA A 329 7.58 -6.69 -14.99
N VAL A 330 8.73 -6.97 -14.36
CA VAL A 330 10.01 -6.32 -14.65
C VAL A 330 10.43 -6.55 -16.11
N LYS A 331 10.21 -7.76 -16.65
CA LYS A 331 10.48 -8.05 -18.06
C LYS A 331 9.64 -7.17 -18.99
N ALA A 332 8.33 -7.04 -18.74
CA ALA A 332 7.45 -6.18 -19.51
C ALA A 332 7.84 -4.70 -19.40
N GLY A 333 8.31 -4.25 -18.23
CA GLY A 333 8.86 -2.91 -18.04
C GLY A 333 10.14 -2.69 -18.85
N LEU A 334 11.04 -3.68 -18.90
CA LEU A 334 12.27 -3.63 -19.68
C LEU A 334 11.99 -3.57 -21.19
N GLU A 335 11.08 -4.40 -21.70
CA GLU A 335 10.67 -4.39 -23.11
C GLU A 335 10.06 -3.05 -23.51
N LEU A 336 9.21 -2.47 -22.63
CA LEU A 336 8.63 -1.15 -22.88
C LEU A 336 9.68 -0.02 -22.82
N ALA A 337 10.67 -0.12 -21.93
CA ALA A 337 11.77 0.85 -21.89
C ALA A 337 12.57 0.83 -23.20
N ASP A 338 12.91 -0.36 -23.71
CA ASP A 338 13.60 -0.55 -24.99
C ASP A 338 12.82 0.11 -26.15
N GLU A 339 11.51 -0.13 -26.23
CA GLU A 339 10.62 0.44 -27.25
C GLU A 339 10.57 1.98 -27.17
N LEU A 340 10.24 2.53 -25.99
CA LEU A 340 10.02 3.96 -25.84
C LEU A 340 11.29 4.79 -25.95
N GLU A 341 12.45 4.25 -25.55
CA GLU A 341 13.74 4.92 -25.72
C GLU A 341 14.18 4.92 -27.19
N ALA A 342 13.91 3.84 -27.94
CA ALA A 342 14.16 3.81 -29.38
C ALA A 342 13.29 4.83 -30.15
N ASP A 343 11.99 4.89 -29.84
CA ASP A 343 11.07 5.89 -30.40
C ASP A 343 11.55 7.32 -30.09
N GLN A 344 11.98 7.56 -28.86
CA GLN A 344 12.43 8.88 -28.45
C GLN A 344 13.77 9.27 -29.11
N ALA A 345 14.69 8.31 -29.28
CA ALA A 345 15.93 8.55 -30.02
C ALA A 345 15.65 8.92 -31.47
N GLU A 346 14.68 8.26 -32.12
CA GLU A 346 14.25 8.63 -33.47
C GLU A 346 13.64 10.04 -33.51
N LEU A 347 12.77 10.38 -32.56
CA LEU A 347 12.19 11.73 -32.45
C LEU A 347 13.26 12.80 -32.26
N ASP A 348 14.27 12.54 -31.43
CA ASP A 348 15.37 13.48 -31.16
C ASP A 348 16.26 13.72 -32.40
N THR A 349 16.33 12.78 -33.35
CA THR A 349 16.99 13.01 -34.64
C THR A 349 16.17 13.87 -35.60
N LYS A 350 14.83 13.84 -35.47
CA LYS A 350 13.89 14.51 -36.38
C LYS A 350 13.52 15.93 -35.92
N HIS A 351 13.42 16.16 -34.62
CA HIS A 351 13.01 17.46 -34.04
C HIS A 351 14.22 18.33 -33.69
N LYS A 352 14.35 19.48 -34.38
CA LYS A 352 15.39 20.50 -34.09
C LYS A 352 14.99 21.53 -33.02
N GLY A 353 13.79 21.42 -32.45
CA GLY A 353 13.22 22.44 -31.55
C GLY A 353 13.53 22.27 -30.06
N GLU A 354 13.78 21.05 -29.58
CA GLU A 354 14.19 20.77 -28.20
C GLU A 354 15.59 20.16 -28.17
N ARG A 355 16.33 20.39 -27.07
CA ARG A 355 17.68 19.83 -26.91
C ARG A 355 17.61 18.30 -26.93
N PRO A 356 18.31 17.59 -27.82
CA PRO A 356 18.27 16.14 -27.86
C PRO A 356 18.76 15.56 -26.53
N VAL A 357 18.14 14.46 -26.07
CA VAL A 357 18.62 13.76 -24.88
C VAL A 357 19.88 13.00 -25.26
N SER A 358 20.93 13.14 -24.45
CA SER A 358 22.15 12.35 -24.60
C SER A 358 21.92 10.97 -23.99
N TRP A 359 21.18 10.11 -24.68
CA TRP A 359 21.02 8.72 -24.26
C TRP A 359 22.39 8.06 -24.16
N GLY A 360 22.70 7.44 -23.01
CA GLY A 360 23.84 6.53 -22.91
C GLY A 360 23.75 5.43 -23.99
N LYS A 361 24.83 4.70 -24.24
CA LYS A 361 24.95 3.70 -25.34
C LYS A 361 23.80 2.65 -25.43
N ARG A 362 23.00 2.50 -24.37
CA ARG A 362 21.93 1.49 -24.27
C ARG A 362 20.62 2.05 -23.69
N GLY A 363 20.42 3.37 -23.66
CA GLY A 363 19.28 3.97 -22.96
C GLY A 363 19.47 4.05 -21.44
N GLU A 364 18.90 5.05 -20.77
CA GLU A 364 19.13 5.33 -19.34
C GLU A 364 18.06 4.68 -18.45
N VAL A 365 16.80 4.65 -18.88
CA VAL A 365 15.70 4.00 -18.15
C VAL A 365 15.82 2.48 -18.23
N ARG A 366 16.18 1.95 -19.40
CA ARG A 366 16.49 0.53 -19.55
C ARG A 366 17.66 0.11 -18.66
N GLU A 367 18.74 0.90 -18.61
CA GLU A 367 19.88 0.59 -17.75
C GLU A 367 19.51 0.66 -16.26
N ALA A 368 18.64 1.58 -15.84
CA ALA A 368 18.10 1.63 -14.48
C ALA A 368 17.43 0.30 -14.06
N ILE A 369 16.61 -0.29 -14.94
CA ILE A 369 15.98 -1.60 -14.67
C ILE A 369 17.02 -2.71 -14.57
N LEU A 370 18.05 -2.70 -15.43
CA LEU A 370 19.14 -3.68 -15.36
C LEU A 370 20.02 -3.52 -14.12
N ILE A 371 20.24 -2.28 -13.65
CA ILE A 371 20.87 -2.01 -12.36
C ILE A 371 19.99 -2.60 -11.25
N GLY A 372 18.68 -2.29 -11.22
CA GLY A 372 17.75 -2.81 -10.22
C GLY A 372 17.75 -4.35 -10.14
N LYS A 373 17.83 -5.05 -11.27
CA LYS A 373 17.95 -6.53 -11.32
C LYS A 373 19.25 -7.09 -10.71
N ARG A 374 20.29 -6.27 -10.58
CA ARG A 374 21.61 -6.64 -10.03
C ARG A 374 21.82 -6.13 -8.61
N LEU A 375 21.02 -5.17 -8.15
CA LEU A 375 21.11 -4.62 -6.80
C LEU A 375 20.67 -5.67 -5.77
N ASP A 376 21.39 -5.68 -4.65
CA ASP A 376 21.08 -6.47 -3.46
C ASP A 376 20.75 -5.47 -2.35
N LEU A 377 19.46 -5.36 -2.01
CA LEU A 377 18.98 -4.37 -1.03
C LEU A 377 19.56 -4.57 0.38
N PRO A 378 19.64 -5.79 0.94
CA PRO A 378 20.38 -6.02 2.18
C PRO A 378 21.81 -5.49 2.14
N ARG A 379 22.52 -5.72 1.01
CA ARG A 379 23.88 -5.20 0.84
C ARG A 379 23.92 -3.68 0.73
N LEU A 380 22.93 -3.09 0.06
CA LEU A 380 22.74 -1.63 -0.07
C LEU A 380 22.49 -0.98 1.30
N ALA A 381 21.61 -1.58 2.10
CA ALA A 381 21.25 -1.14 3.44
C ALA A 381 22.40 -1.33 4.46
N ALA A 382 23.35 -2.23 4.18
CA ALA A 382 24.51 -2.48 5.03
C ALA A 382 25.72 -1.59 4.67
N ASN A 383 25.94 -1.30 3.38
CA ASN A 383 27.18 -0.67 2.90
C ASN A 383 26.96 0.70 2.24
N GLY A 384 25.70 1.10 2.03
CA GLY A 384 25.33 2.28 1.25
C GLY A 384 25.30 2.02 -0.26
N PRO A 385 24.88 3.04 -1.04
CA PRO A 385 24.76 2.92 -2.48
C PRO A 385 26.15 2.79 -3.15
N PRO A 386 26.37 1.76 -4.00
CA PRO A 386 27.63 1.59 -4.71
C PRO A 386 27.78 2.66 -5.79
N GLU A 387 28.85 3.45 -5.70
CA GLU A 387 29.04 4.65 -6.53
C GLU A 387 29.17 4.35 -8.04
N ASP A 388 29.59 3.13 -8.41
CA ASP A 388 29.72 2.71 -9.81
C ASP A 388 28.38 2.44 -10.49
N MET A 389 27.35 2.06 -9.71
CA MET A 389 25.99 1.79 -10.21
C MET A 389 25.00 2.91 -9.89
N LEU A 390 25.13 3.56 -8.72
CA LEU A 390 24.21 4.60 -8.21
C LEU A 390 25.00 5.89 -7.91
N ARG A 391 25.38 6.62 -8.96
CA ARG A 391 26.23 7.82 -8.88
C ARG A 391 25.57 8.98 -8.14
N GLY A 392 24.25 9.12 -8.28
CA GLY A 392 23.40 10.05 -7.55
C GLY A 392 23.18 9.62 -6.10
N LYS A 393 23.69 8.46 -5.67
CA LYS A 393 23.62 7.99 -4.28
C LYS A 393 22.17 7.92 -3.76
N CYS A 394 21.21 7.67 -4.66
CA CYS A 394 19.79 7.66 -4.36
C CYS A 394 19.24 9.03 -3.89
N SER A 395 19.75 10.15 -4.42
CA SER A 395 19.38 11.51 -4.00
C SER A 395 18.36 12.22 -4.92
N GLY A 396 17.32 11.52 -5.39
CA GLY A 396 16.24 12.14 -6.19
C GLY A 396 16.35 12.04 -7.71
N MET A 397 17.29 11.25 -8.24
CA MET A 397 17.37 11.00 -9.68
C MET A 397 16.39 9.89 -10.09
N VAL A 398 15.51 10.19 -11.07
CA VAL A 398 14.40 9.30 -11.47
C VAL A 398 14.84 7.88 -11.85
N THR A 399 15.99 7.74 -12.50
CA THR A 399 16.54 6.45 -12.91
C THR A 399 17.06 5.63 -11.73
N GLU A 400 17.63 6.28 -10.70
CA GLU A 400 18.06 5.56 -9.48
C GLU A 400 16.88 5.15 -8.63
N THR A 401 15.88 6.01 -8.46
CA THR A 401 14.63 5.65 -7.78
C THR A 401 13.95 4.46 -8.46
N LEU A 402 13.88 4.45 -9.80
CA LEU A 402 13.37 3.29 -10.54
C LEU A 402 14.21 2.03 -10.31
N ALA A 403 15.54 2.13 -10.30
CA ALA A 403 16.43 1.00 -10.05
C ALA A 403 16.21 0.40 -8.65
N VAL A 404 16.10 1.25 -7.62
CA VAL A 404 15.78 0.83 -6.24
C VAL A 404 14.41 0.16 -6.17
N ALA A 405 13.40 0.71 -6.85
CA ALA A 405 12.06 0.15 -6.88
C ALA A 405 12.02 -1.24 -7.57
N VAL A 406 12.79 -1.44 -8.65
CA VAL A 406 12.93 -2.75 -9.30
C VAL A 406 13.65 -3.75 -8.38
N ALA A 407 14.68 -3.32 -7.67
CA ALA A 407 15.37 -4.17 -6.70
C ALA A 407 14.41 -4.60 -5.57
N ALA A 408 13.61 -3.67 -5.06
CA ALA A 408 12.59 -3.93 -4.05
C ALA A 408 11.54 -4.93 -4.54
N LEU A 409 11.02 -4.73 -5.75
CA LEU A 409 10.03 -5.63 -6.34
C LEU A 409 10.53 -7.08 -6.46
N LEU A 410 11.81 -7.27 -6.78
CA LEU A 410 12.45 -8.58 -6.96
C LEU A 410 12.91 -9.23 -5.64
N ASP A 411 12.91 -8.51 -4.54
CA ASP A 411 13.29 -9.01 -3.22
C ASP A 411 12.12 -9.79 -2.58
N GLU A 412 12.24 -11.11 -2.51
CA GLU A 412 11.16 -12.02 -2.06
C GLU A 412 10.83 -11.91 -0.55
N ARG A 413 11.53 -11.06 0.20
CA ARG A 413 11.23 -10.79 1.61
C ARG A 413 9.91 -10.03 1.80
N PRO A 414 9.33 -10.05 3.01
CA PRO A 414 8.13 -9.29 3.33
C PRO A 414 8.29 -7.79 3.03
N LEU A 415 7.23 -7.16 2.52
CA LEU A 415 7.14 -5.73 2.19
C LEU A 415 7.78 -4.83 3.26
N LYS A 416 7.46 -5.08 4.54
CA LYS A 416 8.00 -4.33 5.68
C LYS A 416 9.53 -4.34 5.68
N ASP A 417 10.14 -5.51 5.58
CA ASP A 417 11.58 -5.68 5.70
C ASP A 417 12.31 -5.02 4.52
N VAL A 418 11.73 -5.13 3.32
CA VAL A 418 12.26 -4.49 2.11
C VAL A 418 12.21 -2.96 2.25
N LEU A 419 11.09 -2.38 2.68
CA LEU A 419 10.96 -0.94 2.86
C LEU A 419 11.89 -0.39 3.95
N VAL A 420 12.07 -1.13 5.04
CA VAL A 420 13.05 -0.76 6.08
C VAL A 420 14.46 -0.66 5.49
N ASP A 421 14.87 -1.61 4.64
CA ASP A 421 16.18 -1.57 3.99
C ASP A 421 16.29 -0.45 2.96
N VAL A 422 15.22 -0.13 2.22
CA VAL A 422 15.21 1.02 1.30
C VAL A 422 15.44 2.33 2.07
N VAL A 423 14.77 2.53 3.21
CA VAL A 423 14.97 3.73 4.05
C VAL A 423 16.39 3.80 4.62
N ARG A 424 17.03 2.66 4.90
CA ARG A 424 18.41 2.61 5.41
C ARG A 424 19.46 3.11 4.42
N VAL A 425 19.14 3.20 3.14
CA VAL A 425 20.04 3.75 2.12
C VAL A 425 20.31 5.24 2.37
N GLY A 426 19.36 5.97 2.97
CA GLY A 426 19.48 7.41 3.17
C GLY A 426 19.24 8.22 1.89
N LYS A 427 19.48 9.53 2.00
CA LYS A 427 19.23 10.56 0.99
C LYS A 427 17.73 10.78 0.79
N ASP A 428 17.19 10.36 -0.34
CA ASP A 428 15.82 10.63 -0.75
C ASP A 428 14.90 9.49 -0.29
N THR A 429 14.80 9.32 1.02
CA THR A 429 14.28 8.08 1.62
C THR A 429 12.78 7.93 1.54
N ASP A 430 12.05 9.03 1.69
CA ASP A 430 10.61 9.15 1.41
C ASP A 430 10.29 8.68 0.00
N THR A 431 10.87 9.30 -1.03
CA THR A 431 10.49 8.98 -2.41
C THR A 431 10.94 7.59 -2.85
N ASN A 432 12.16 7.18 -2.50
CA ASN A 432 12.61 5.82 -2.83
C ASN A 432 11.74 4.76 -2.15
N ALA A 433 11.31 4.98 -0.91
CA ALA A 433 10.42 4.06 -0.20
C ALA A 433 8.97 4.12 -0.72
N ALA A 434 8.47 5.29 -1.12
CA ALA A 434 7.13 5.46 -1.69
C ALA A 434 6.99 4.70 -3.02
N VAL A 435 7.94 4.88 -3.94
CA VAL A 435 7.95 4.21 -5.25
C VAL A 435 8.18 2.70 -5.11
N ALA A 436 9.09 2.28 -4.22
CA ALA A 436 9.26 0.85 -3.90
C ALA A 436 7.97 0.26 -3.27
N GLY A 437 7.35 1.01 -2.37
CA GLY A 437 6.12 0.64 -1.67
C GLY A 437 4.98 0.39 -2.63
N GLY A 438 4.77 1.24 -3.63
CA GLY A 438 3.74 1.05 -4.64
C GLY A 438 3.85 -0.28 -5.39
N LEU A 439 5.06 -0.69 -5.80
CA LEU A 439 5.29 -2.00 -6.44
C LEU A 439 5.12 -3.17 -5.46
N LEU A 440 5.66 -3.05 -4.24
CA LEU A 440 5.53 -4.09 -3.22
C LEU A 440 4.07 -4.31 -2.82
N GLY A 441 3.29 -3.24 -2.66
CA GLY A 441 1.86 -3.34 -2.36
C GLY A 441 1.07 -3.95 -3.52
N ALA A 442 1.40 -3.62 -4.78
CA ALA A 442 0.82 -4.28 -5.95
C ALA A 442 1.18 -5.77 -6.03
N ARG A 443 2.36 -6.15 -5.52
CA ARG A 443 2.85 -7.54 -5.45
C ARG A 443 2.19 -8.33 -4.32
N ASP A 444 2.09 -7.75 -3.13
CA ASP A 444 1.80 -8.48 -1.89
C ASP A 444 0.37 -8.26 -1.36
N GLY A 445 -0.33 -7.23 -1.85
CA GLY A 445 -1.69 -6.91 -1.41
C GLY A 445 -1.75 -6.07 -0.15
N GLU A 446 -2.98 -5.67 0.19
CA GLU A 446 -3.30 -4.82 1.33
C GLU A 446 -2.86 -5.43 2.66
N GLU A 447 -3.08 -6.72 2.83
CA GLU A 447 -2.83 -7.46 4.07
C GLU A 447 -1.33 -7.56 4.40
N ALA A 448 -0.45 -7.32 3.42
CA ALA A 448 0.99 -7.29 3.62
C ALA A 448 1.49 -5.95 4.19
N VAL A 449 0.70 -4.88 4.10
CA VAL A 449 1.05 -3.59 4.70
C VAL A 449 0.81 -3.68 6.22
N PRO A 450 1.83 -3.44 7.08
CA PRO A 450 1.67 -3.60 8.52
C PRO A 450 0.48 -2.81 9.08
N LYS A 451 -0.42 -3.48 9.82
CA LYS A 451 -1.62 -2.85 10.39
C LYS A 451 -1.28 -1.68 11.32
N GLU A 452 -0.12 -1.72 11.96
CA GLU A 452 0.40 -0.61 12.77
C GLU A 452 0.82 0.60 11.94
N TRP A 453 1.31 0.41 10.70
CA TRP A 453 1.63 1.51 9.80
C TRP A 453 0.36 2.12 9.23
N VAL A 454 -0.55 1.28 8.73
CA VAL A 454 -1.84 1.73 8.16
C VAL A 454 -2.62 2.62 9.13
N ARG A 455 -2.61 2.30 10.43
CA ARG A 455 -3.30 3.08 11.47
C ARG A 455 -2.73 4.50 11.66
N MET A 456 -1.51 4.76 11.22
CA MET A 456 -0.87 6.07 11.32
C MET A 456 -1.14 6.94 10.08
N LEU A 457 -1.37 6.33 8.92
CA LEU A 457 -1.38 7.06 7.65
C LEU A 457 -2.56 8.03 7.55
N GLN A 458 -2.24 9.29 7.24
CA GLN A 458 -3.20 10.39 7.10
C GLN A 458 -4.36 10.08 6.14
N PHE A 459 -4.10 9.36 5.04
CA PHE A 459 -5.09 9.12 3.97
C PHE A 459 -5.46 7.65 3.78
N ALA A 460 -5.15 6.75 4.72
CA ALA A 460 -5.40 5.31 4.56
C ALA A 460 -6.88 4.96 4.26
N GLY A 461 -7.83 5.62 4.93
CA GLY A 461 -9.26 5.42 4.69
C GLY A 461 -9.72 6.00 3.34
N GLU A 462 -9.23 7.18 3.00
CA GLU A 462 -9.55 7.85 1.74
C GLU A 462 -9.00 7.10 0.52
N PHE A 463 -7.76 6.63 0.58
CA PHE A 463 -7.14 5.86 -0.50
C PHE A 463 -7.92 4.58 -0.80
N ARG A 464 -8.38 3.88 0.24
CA ARG A 464 -9.29 2.72 0.09
C ARG A 464 -10.59 3.12 -0.60
N ALA A 465 -11.26 4.17 -0.11
CA ALA A 465 -12.53 4.61 -0.66
C ALA A 465 -12.41 5.05 -2.13
N LEU A 466 -11.37 5.83 -2.47
CA LEU A 466 -11.12 6.27 -3.85
C LEU A 466 -10.73 5.11 -4.76
N ALA A 467 -9.97 4.13 -4.28
CA ALA A 467 -9.64 2.94 -5.05
C ALA A 467 -10.91 2.15 -5.42
N LEU A 468 -11.77 1.87 -4.44
CA LEU A 468 -13.04 1.18 -4.67
C LEU A 468 -13.96 1.95 -5.62
N LEU A 469 -14.03 3.28 -5.47
CA LEU A 469 -14.79 4.15 -6.38
C LEU A 469 -14.28 4.06 -7.82
N CYS A 470 -12.96 4.18 -8.02
CA CYS A 470 -12.35 4.09 -9.35
C CYS A 470 -12.56 2.71 -9.98
N MET A 471 -12.46 1.63 -9.20
CA MET A 471 -12.73 0.28 -9.66
C MET A 471 -14.19 0.12 -10.12
N LEU A 472 -15.14 0.63 -9.34
CA LEU A 472 -16.56 0.58 -9.68
C LEU A 472 -16.87 1.34 -10.98
N GLN A 473 -16.32 2.56 -11.13
CA GLN A 473 -16.51 3.38 -12.34
C GLN A 473 -15.93 2.71 -13.59
N ARG A 474 -14.87 1.91 -13.44
CA ARG A 474 -14.12 1.28 -14.54
C ARG A 474 -14.43 -0.19 -14.76
N LYS A 475 -15.30 -0.79 -13.94
CA LYS A 475 -15.69 -2.21 -13.98
C LYS A 475 -14.48 -3.15 -13.88
N ILE A 476 -13.56 -2.83 -12.97
CA ILE A 476 -12.30 -3.58 -12.72
C ILE A 476 -12.54 -4.77 -11.81
#